data_AF-M1MMG9-F1
#
_entry.id   AF-M1MMG9-F1
#
_cell.length_a   1.000
_cell.length_b   1.000
_cell.length_c   1.000
_cell.angle_alpha   90.00
_cell.angle_beta   90.00
_cell.angle_gamma   90.00
#
_symmetry.space_group_name_H-M   'P 1'
#
loop_
_entity.id
_entity.type
_entity.pdbx_description
1 polymer ?
#
loop_
_entity_poly.entity_id
_entity_poly.type
_entity_poly.pdbx_seq_one_letter_code
_entity_poly.pdbx_strand_id
1 'polypeptide(L)' 'MEILKKYPFPKDMKAMRIDKITELLKSATKDRVGISKATLICEAAENSIRVSAGLDGDKHRL' A
#
# COMPACT_ATOMS: atom_id res chain seq x y z
N MET A 1 11.76 4.59 3.58
CA MET A 1 10.57 4.84 2.74
C MET A 1 10.57 3.83 1.59
N GLU A 2 10.22 2.57 1.88
CA GLU A 2 10.42 1.42 0.97
C GLU A 2 9.11 0.91 0.35
N ILE A 3 8.01 0.92 1.10
CA ILE A 3 6.76 0.28 0.68
C ILE A 3 6.13 1.00 -0.51
N LEU A 4 5.97 2.33 -0.45
CA LEU A 4 5.38 3.10 -1.56
C LEU A 4 6.26 3.17 -2.81
N LYS A 5 7.58 2.97 -2.67
CA LYS A 5 8.49 2.85 -3.82
C LYS A 5 8.34 1.51 -4.53
N LYS A 6 8.09 0.43 -3.77
CA LYS A 6 7.92 -0.93 -4.29
C LYS A 6 6.48 -1.24 -4.73
N TYR A 7 5.50 -0.62 -4.06
CA TYR A 7 4.06 -0.84 -4.22
C TYR A 7 3.32 0.51 -4.25
N PRO A 8 3.50 1.29 -5.32
CA PRO A 8 2.92 2.63 -5.42
C PRO A 8 1.40 2.65 -5.56
N PHE A 9 0.77 1.56 -6.03
CA PHE A 9 -0.67 1.51 -6.28
C PHE A 9 -1.42 0.52 -5.39
N PRO A 10 -2.70 0.80 -5.08
CA PRO A 10 -3.57 -0.15 -4.38
C PRO A 10 -3.67 -1.53 -5.05
N LYS A 11 -3.61 -1.60 -6.39
CA LYS A 11 -3.59 -2.87 -7.14
C LYS A 11 -2.36 -3.74 -6.82
N ASP A 12 -1.24 -3.11 -6.46
CA ASP A 12 -0.01 -3.84 -6.15
C ASP A 12 -0.13 -4.55 -4.79
N MET A 13 -0.98 -4.01 -3.90
CA MET A 13 -1.34 -4.66 -2.64
C MET A 13 -2.35 -5.81 -2.84
N LYS A 14 -3.28 -5.72 -3.80
CA LYS A 14 -4.22 -6.82 -4.12
C LYS A 14 -3.50 -8.10 -4.56
N ALA A 15 -2.34 -7.97 -5.20
CA ALA A 15 -1.54 -9.11 -5.64
C ALA A 15 -0.71 -9.75 -4.51
N MET A 16 -0.67 -9.16 -3.32
CA MET A 16 0.11 -9.66 -2.18
C MET A 16 -0.77 -10.34 -1.15
N ARG A 17 -0.23 -11.42 -0.56
CA ARG A 17 -0.83 -12.09 0.60
C ARG A 17 -0.77 -11.17 1.82
N ILE A 18 -1.84 -11.17 2.61
CA ILE A 18 -1.99 -10.35 3.83
C ILE A 18 -0.84 -10.54 4.84
N ASP A 19 -0.28 -11.75 4.92
CA ASP A 19 0.85 -12.09 5.79
C ASP A 19 2.08 -11.24 5.45
N LYS A 20 2.37 -11.12 4.15
CA LYS A 20 3.53 -10.37 3.62
C LYS A 20 3.35 -8.86 3.77
N ILE A 21 2.12 -8.38 3.59
CA ILE A 21 1.76 -6.98 3.84
C ILE A 21 1.93 -6.64 5.32
N THR A 22 1.51 -7.54 6.20
CA THR A 22 1.67 -7.38 7.65
C THR A 22 3.14 -7.29 8.04
N GLU A 23 4.01 -8.17 7.53
CA GLU A 23 5.45 -8.11 7.79
C GLU A 23 6.10 -6.82 7.29
N LEU A 24 5.77 -6.39 6.07
CA LEU A 24 6.27 -5.13 5.51
C LEU A 24 5.87 -3.94 6.38
N LEU A 25 4.61 -3.88 6.79
CA LEU A 25 4.11 -2.80 7.65
C LEU A 25 4.70 -2.86 9.05
N LYS A 26 4.90 -4.04 9.64
CA LYS A 26 5.61 -4.22 10.92
C LYS A 26 7.02 -3.65 10.83
N SER A 27 7.77 -4.05 9.81
CA SER A 27 9.13 -3.56 9.58
C SER A 27 9.18 -2.04 9.41
N ALA A 28 8.25 -1.46 8.64
CA ALA A 28 8.20 -0.03 8.41
C ALA A 28 7.72 0.79 9.62
N THR A 29 6.97 0.19 10.55
CA THR A 29 6.37 0.89 11.69
C THR A 29 6.96 0.52 13.04
N LYS A 30 8.08 -0.22 13.07
CA LYS A 30 8.70 -0.74 14.29
C LYS A 30 7.68 -1.54 15.14
N ASP A 31 7.01 -2.49 14.49
CA ASP A 31 6.01 -3.41 15.07
C ASP A 31 4.71 -2.76 15.59
N ARG A 32 4.42 -1.51 15.18
CA ARG A 32 3.17 -0.80 15.57
C ARG A 32 1.94 -1.19 14.74
N VAL A 33 2.11 -2.05 13.74
CA VAL A 33 1.05 -2.52 12.84
C VAL A 33 0.95 -4.04 12.96
N GLY A 34 -0.16 -4.53 13.50
CA GLY A 34 -0.53 -5.95 13.51
C GLY A 34 -1.46 -6.31 12.35
N ILE A 35 -1.87 -7.59 12.29
CA ILE A 35 -2.74 -8.14 11.23
C ILE A 35 -4.00 -7.30 11.05
N SER A 36 -4.68 -6.91 12.14
CA SER A 36 -5.90 -6.10 12.07
C SER A 36 -5.73 -4.78 11.29
N LYS A 37 -4.62 -4.07 11.49
CA LYS A 37 -4.33 -2.82 10.77
C LYS A 37 -3.92 -3.09 9.32
N ALA A 38 -3.21 -4.18 9.06
CA ALA A 38 -2.88 -4.59 7.69
C ALA A 38 -4.14 -4.95 6.90
N THR A 39 -5.12 -5.61 7.53
CA THR A 39 -6.43 -5.92 6.94
C THR A 39 -7.17 -4.66 6.58
N LEU A 40 -7.28 -3.68 7.50
CA LEU A 40 -7.92 -2.39 7.22
C LEU A 40 -7.27 -1.64 6.05
N ILE A 41 -5.94 -1.71 5.93
CA ILE A 41 -5.22 -1.11 4.80
C ILE A 41 -5.55 -1.83 3.48
N CYS A 42 -5.64 -3.16 3.50
CA CYS A 42 -6.02 -3.94 2.32
C CYS A 42 -7.47 -3.65 1.91
N GLU A 43 -8.40 -3.62 2.86
CA GLU A 43 -9.80 -3.25 2.60
C GLU A 43 -9.91 -1.82 2.07
N ALA A 44 -9.16 -0.88 2.62
CA ALA A 44 -9.10 0.48 2.11
C ALA A 44 -8.50 0.54 0.69
N ALA A 45 -7.48 -0.26 0.40
CA ALA A 45 -6.90 -0.39 -0.93
C ALA A 45 -7.86 -1.05 -1.93
N GLU A 46 -8.70 -1.98 -1.47
CA GLU A 46 -9.71 -2.67 -2.28
C GLU A 46 -10.89 -1.79 -2.64
N ASN A 47 -11.36 -1.02 -1.67
CA ASN A 47 -12.45 -0.05 -1.79
C ASN A 47 -11.99 1.32 -2.30
N SER A 48 -10.68 1.50 -2.49
CA SER A 48 -10.13 2.72 -3.08
C SER A 48 -10.68 2.85 -4.51
N ILE A 49 -11.52 3.87 -4.72
CA ILE A 49 -11.96 4.30 -6.05
C ILE A 49 -10.68 4.49 -6.86
N ARG A 50 -10.55 3.81 -8.01
CA ARG A 50 -9.38 3.87 -8.91
C ARG A 50 -8.86 5.30 -9.02
N VAL A 51 -7.91 5.67 -8.17
CA VAL A 51 -7.10 6.87 -8.39
C VAL A 51 -6.07 6.43 -9.42
N SER A 52 -6.47 6.47 -10.69
CA SER A 52 -5.55 6.37 -11.84
C SER A 52 -4.50 7.50 -11.83
N ALA A 53 -4.67 8.51 -10.97
CA ALA A 53 -3.82 9.67 -10.86
C ALA A 53 -2.47 9.46 -10.13
N GLY A 54 -2.08 8.23 -9.81
CA GLY A 54 -0.80 7.99 -9.14
C GLY A 54 0.44 8.17 -10.03
N LEU A 55 0.28 8.36 -11.35
CA LEU A 55 1.39 8.69 -12.28
C LEU A 55 1.11 9.88 -13.20
N ASP A 56 -0.15 10.23 -13.47
CA ASP A 56 -0.43 11.41 -14.31
C ASP A 56 -0.18 12.72 -13.55
N GLY A 57 -0.23 12.72 -12.21
CA GLY A 57 0.21 13.86 -11.40
C GLY A 57 1.73 14.08 -11.42
N ASP A 58 2.53 13.06 -11.76
CA ASP A 58 3.99 13.14 -11.81
C ASP A 58 4.50 13.61 -13.20
N LYS A 59 3.67 13.50 -14.24
CA LYS A 59 3.97 14.00 -15.60
C LYS A 59 3.89 15.53 -15.72
N HIS A 60 3.38 16.23 -14.72
CA HIS A 60 3.23 17.69 -14.72
C HIS A 60 4.29 18.43 -13.88
N ARG A 61 5.46 17.81 -13.65
CA ARG A 61 6.65 18.53 -13.14
C ARG A 61 7.81 18.38 -14.12
N LEU A 62 7.76 19.17 -15.19
CA LEU A 62 8.93 19.67 -15.93
C LEU A 62 8.81 21.19 -15.98
#